data_AF-A0A3Q1FLW9-F1
#
_entry.id   AF-A0A3Q1FLW9-F1
#
_cell.length_a   1.000
_cell.length_b   1.000
_cell.length_c   1.000
_cell.angle_alpha   90.00
_cell.angle_beta   90.00
_cell.angle_gamma   90.00
#
_symmetry.space_group_name_H-M   'P 1'
#
loop_
_entity.id
_entity.type
_entity.pdbx_description
1 polymer ?
#
loop_
_entity_poly.entity_id
_entity_poly.type
_entity_poly.pdbx_seq_one_letter_code
_entity_poly.pdbx_strand_id
1 'polypeptide(L)'
;MPAYHSSLMIPETRLVGNMALLPLKTQFKGPARGDGVDSDIIDEAIYYFKANVFFKNYEIKCSSRGQGEKEMYTLGITNFPIPGEPGFPLNAMYAKPANKQEEETMRAYLQQIRQETGLRLCDRVFDPQTDKPSKWWVCFVKKQFMNKSLSAPGQ
;
A
#
# COMPACT_ATOMS: atom_id res chain seq x y z
N MET A 1 18.35 -12.75 7.37
CA MET A 1 17.20 -12.74 8.30
C MET A 1 15.96 -13.16 7.52
N PRO A 2 15.05 -13.96 8.11
CA PRO A 2 13.78 -14.34 7.47
C PRO A 2 12.84 -13.12 7.34
N ALA A 3 11.87 -13.21 6.42
CA ALA A 3 10.86 -12.16 6.21
C ALA A 3 9.84 -12.12 7.36
N TYR A 4 9.33 -10.92 7.67
CA TYR A 4 8.26 -10.72 8.65
C TYR A 4 6.90 -11.02 8.03
N HIS A 5 6.04 -11.69 8.78
CA HIS A 5 4.68 -12.06 8.37
C HIS A 5 3.66 -11.34 9.26
N SER A 6 2.48 -11.05 8.71
CA SER A 6 1.41 -10.41 9.48
C SER A 6 0.89 -11.31 10.58
N SER A 7 0.56 -10.71 11.73
CA SER A 7 -0.06 -11.37 12.88
C SER A 7 -1.54 -11.02 13.07
N LEU A 8 -2.11 -10.21 12.16
CA LEU A 8 -3.46 -9.62 12.30
C LEU A 8 -4.60 -10.50 11.77
N MET A 9 -4.28 -11.64 11.14
CA MET A 9 -5.27 -12.54 10.60
C MET A 9 -5.87 -13.42 11.71
N ILE A 10 -7.18 -13.32 11.91
CA ILE A 10 -7.98 -14.19 12.79
C ILE A 10 -8.88 -15.13 11.96
N PRO A 11 -9.35 -16.27 12.49
CA PRO A 11 -10.15 -17.26 11.73
C PRO A 11 -11.39 -16.68 11.02
N GLU A 12 -11.99 -15.64 11.59
CA GLU A 12 -13.21 -14.97 11.08
C GLU A 12 -12.91 -13.86 10.05
N THR A 13 -11.64 -13.70 9.66
CA THR A 13 -11.24 -12.65 8.71
C THR A 13 -11.90 -12.86 7.36
N ARG A 14 -12.70 -11.90 6.93
CA ARG A 14 -13.31 -11.90 5.60
C ARG A 14 -12.24 -11.84 4.52
N LEU A 15 -12.49 -12.51 3.40
CA LEU A 15 -11.60 -12.51 2.25
C LEU A 15 -12.21 -11.77 1.06
N VAL A 16 -11.34 -11.26 0.20
CA VAL A 16 -11.66 -10.81 -1.15
C VAL A 16 -10.64 -11.44 -2.10
N GLY A 17 -11.09 -12.34 -2.97
CA GLY A 17 -10.24 -13.34 -3.62
C GLY A 17 -9.56 -14.21 -2.57
N ASN A 18 -8.23 -14.27 -2.63
CA ASN A 18 -7.39 -14.89 -1.60
C ASN A 18 -6.68 -13.87 -0.70
N MET A 19 -7.13 -12.61 -0.68
CA MET A 19 -6.59 -11.55 0.19
C MET A 19 -7.47 -11.37 1.43
N ALA A 20 -6.83 -11.14 2.57
CA ALA A 20 -7.53 -10.77 3.80
C ALA A 20 -8.09 -9.35 3.70
N LEU A 21 -9.41 -9.19 3.89
CA LEU A 21 -10.07 -7.90 4.01
C LEU A 21 -10.01 -7.46 5.47
N LEU A 22 -8.83 -6.97 5.86
CA LEU A 22 -8.54 -6.53 7.22
C LEU A 22 -9.15 -5.13 7.49
N PRO A 23 -9.68 -4.89 8.71
CA PRO A 23 -10.09 -3.57 9.17
C PRO A 23 -8.95 -2.54 9.07
N LEU A 24 -9.30 -1.28 8.74
CA LEU A 24 -8.35 -0.17 8.60
C LEU A 24 -8.82 1.04 9.40
N LYS A 25 -7.92 1.68 10.15
CA LYS A 25 -8.17 2.98 10.79
C LYS A 25 -8.08 4.08 9.74
N THR A 26 -9.15 4.31 8.98
CA THR A 26 -9.11 5.19 7.82
C THR A 26 -10.30 6.15 7.76
N GLN A 27 -10.05 7.35 7.24
CA GLN A 27 -11.08 8.32 6.88
C GLN A 27 -11.60 8.15 5.44
N PHE A 28 -10.93 7.32 4.63
CA PHE A 28 -11.30 7.09 3.24
C PHE A 28 -12.43 6.08 3.13
N LYS A 29 -13.38 6.34 2.21
CA LYS A 29 -14.49 5.44 1.93
C LYS A 29 -13.98 4.14 1.32
N GLY A 30 -14.53 3.02 1.74
CA GLY A 30 -14.21 1.70 1.19
C GLY A 30 -14.79 0.56 2.02
N PRO A 31 -14.54 -0.69 1.63
CA PRO A 31 -15.13 -1.87 2.26
C PRO A 31 -14.50 -2.22 3.61
N ALA A 32 -13.31 -1.70 3.94
CA ALA A 32 -12.71 -1.87 5.26
C ALA A 32 -13.29 -0.85 6.23
N ARG A 33 -13.93 -1.36 7.29
CA ARG A 33 -14.46 -0.56 8.40
C ARG A 33 -13.58 -0.87 9.61
N GLY A 34 -12.85 0.12 10.10
CA GLY A 34 -11.96 -0.02 11.26
C GLY A 34 -12.43 0.79 12.46
N ASP A 35 -13.73 0.84 12.70
CA ASP A 35 -14.26 1.46 13.90
C ASP A 35 -13.66 0.74 15.13
N GLY A 36 -12.73 1.40 15.83
CA GLY A 36 -12.15 0.93 17.09
C GLY A 36 -10.86 0.09 17.03
N VAL A 37 -10.09 0.10 15.93
CA VAL A 37 -8.76 -0.58 15.89
C VAL A 37 -7.62 0.41 16.18
N ASP A 38 -6.78 0.10 17.17
CA ASP A 38 -5.64 0.95 17.56
C ASP A 38 -4.45 0.88 16.59
N SER A 39 -4.22 -0.31 16.02
CA SER A 39 -3.18 -0.61 15.03
C SER A 39 -3.76 -1.48 13.93
N ASP A 40 -3.34 -1.26 12.69
CA ASP A 40 -3.81 -2.03 11.54
C ASP A 40 -2.68 -2.51 10.63
N ILE A 41 -3.05 -3.18 9.53
CA ILE A 41 -2.11 -3.77 8.57
C ILE A 41 -1.23 -2.71 7.87
N ILE A 42 -1.68 -1.46 7.77
CA ILE A 42 -0.89 -0.38 7.18
C ILE A 42 0.22 0.02 8.15
N ASP A 43 -0.06 0.07 9.45
CA ASP A 43 0.96 0.32 10.47
C ASP A 43 2.02 -0.79 10.46
N GLU A 44 1.60 -2.06 10.42
CA GLU A 44 2.47 -3.23 10.34
C GLU A 44 3.31 -3.22 9.04
N ALA A 45 2.69 -2.91 7.89
CA ALA A 45 3.38 -2.82 6.61
C ALA A 45 4.42 -1.69 6.59
N ILE A 46 4.10 -0.50 7.09
CA ILE A 46 5.04 0.63 7.18
C ILE A 46 6.18 0.30 8.16
N TYR A 47 5.88 -0.35 9.27
CA TYR A 47 6.88 -0.77 10.26
C TYR A 47 7.88 -1.75 9.66
N TYR A 48 7.40 -2.78 8.96
CA TYR A 48 8.27 -3.75 8.30
C TYR A 48 8.84 -3.29 6.97
N PHE A 49 8.36 -2.18 6.41
CA PHE A 49 8.81 -1.69 5.09
C PHE A 49 10.32 -1.54 5.02
N LYS A 50 10.97 -0.90 6.01
CA LYS A 50 12.44 -0.72 6.00
C LYS A 50 13.22 -2.04 6.07
N ALA A 51 12.64 -3.06 6.71
CA ALA A 51 13.23 -4.39 6.80
C ALA A 51 12.95 -5.25 5.56
N ASN A 52 11.80 -5.07 4.91
CA ASN A 52 11.36 -5.88 3.78
C ASN A 52 11.72 -5.27 2.41
N VAL A 53 11.97 -3.97 2.33
CA VAL A 53 12.26 -3.25 1.07
C VAL A 53 13.76 -3.27 0.69
N PHE A 54 14.49 -4.35 0.96
CA PHE A 54 15.91 -4.45 0.55
C PHE A 54 16.17 -4.68 -0.96
N PHE A 55 15.18 -4.54 -1.84
CA PHE A 55 15.28 -4.75 -3.32
C PHE A 55 14.50 -3.65 -4.06
N LYS A 56 14.62 -3.39 -5.42
CA LYS A 56 14.71 -2.16 -6.38
C LYS A 56 13.59 -1.10 -6.92
N ASN A 57 13.67 0.24 -6.86
CA ASN A 57 12.92 1.41 -7.46
C ASN A 57 11.49 1.96 -7.07
N TYR A 58 11.43 3.20 -6.53
CA TYR A 58 10.47 4.33 -6.70
C TYR A 58 11.08 5.73 -6.38
N GLU A 59 11.07 6.75 -7.28
CA GLU A 59 11.64 8.12 -7.04
C GLU A 59 10.76 9.17 -6.35
N ILE A 60 11.08 9.55 -5.10
CA ILE A 60 10.43 10.68 -4.41
C ILE A 60 10.99 11.99 -4.96
N LYS A 61 10.17 12.70 -5.74
CA LYS A 61 10.51 14.00 -6.36
C LYS A 61 9.84 15.21 -5.68
N CYS A 62 9.06 14.99 -4.62
CA CYS A 62 8.29 16.05 -3.96
C CYS A 62 9.20 16.94 -3.09
N SER A 63 8.97 18.25 -3.11
CA SER A 63 9.79 19.23 -2.37
C SER A 63 9.24 19.61 -1.00
N SER A 64 7.98 19.25 -0.69
CA SER A 64 7.28 19.57 0.55
C SER A 64 6.22 18.51 0.89
N ARG A 65 5.82 18.41 2.17
CA ARG A 65 4.76 17.50 2.64
C ARG A 65 3.44 17.76 1.93
N GLY A 66 3.05 19.03 1.79
CA GLY A 66 1.80 19.40 1.12
C GLY A 66 1.76 19.04 -0.37
N GLN A 67 2.91 19.05 -1.05
CA GLN A 67 3.01 18.52 -2.42
C GLN A 67 2.92 16.99 -2.41
N GLY A 68 3.65 16.34 -1.49
CA GLY A 68 3.60 14.89 -1.30
C GLY A 68 2.19 14.37 -1.08
N GLU A 69 1.40 15.00 -0.19
CA GLU A 69 0.02 14.59 0.09
C GLU A 69 -0.86 14.64 -1.18
N LYS A 70 -0.73 15.68 -2.01
CA LYS A 70 -1.48 15.81 -3.27
C LYS A 70 -1.10 14.75 -4.29
N GLU A 71 0.20 14.49 -4.44
CA GLU A 71 0.71 13.46 -5.34
C GLU A 71 0.31 12.06 -4.87
N MET A 72 0.41 11.78 -3.56
CA MET A 72 -0.02 10.51 -2.97
C MET A 72 -1.52 10.30 -3.08
N TYR A 73 -2.34 11.35 -2.93
CA TYR A 73 -3.78 11.26 -3.16
C TYR A 73 -4.09 10.90 -4.62
N THR A 74 -3.42 11.58 -5.57
CA THR A 74 -3.55 11.32 -7.01
C THR A 74 -3.12 9.89 -7.36
N LEU A 75 -2.01 9.43 -6.78
CA LEU A 75 -1.53 8.06 -6.94
C LEU A 75 -2.53 7.06 -6.33
N GLY A 76 -3.12 7.37 -5.18
CA GLY A 76 -4.10 6.52 -4.50
C GLY A 76 -5.35 6.23 -5.35
N ILE A 77 -5.85 7.25 -6.04
CA ILE A 77 -7.04 7.14 -6.91
C ILE A 77 -6.73 6.58 -8.31
N THR A 78 -5.46 6.58 -8.74
CA THR A 78 -5.06 6.06 -10.04
C THR A 78 -5.48 4.59 -10.19
N ASN A 79 -5.88 4.19 -11.40
CA ASN A 79 -6.29 2.83 -11.67
C ASN A 79 -5.06 1.92 -11.78
N PHE A 80 -4.94 0.97 -10.86
CA PHE A 80 -3.88 -0.03 -10.84
C PHE A 80 -4.45 -1.39 -11.25
N PRO A 81 -3.64 -2.23 -11.93
CA PRO A 81 -4.06 -3.57 -12.29
C PRO A 81 -4.31 -4.40 -11.02
N ILE A 82 -5.36 -5.22 -11.03
CA ILE A 82 -5.69 -6.17 -9.96
C ILE A 82 -5.37 -7.62 -10.39
N PRO A 83 -5.37 -8.60 -9.47
CA PRO A 83 -5.22 -10.01 -9.82
C PRO A 83 -6.14 -10.45 -10.97
N GLY A 84 -5.55 -11.06 -11.99
CA GLY A 84 -6.20 -11.47 -13.24
C GLY A 84 -5.98 -10.51 -14.41
N GLU A 85 -5.57 -9.26 -14.17
CA GLU A 85 -5.33 -8.29 -15.23
C GLU A 85 -3.90 -8.35 -15.79
N PRO A 86 -3.71 -8.06 -17.10
CA PRO A 86 -2.39 -7.79 -17.66
C PRO A 86 -1.70 -6.65 -16.89
N GLY A 87 -0.44 -6.85 -16.53
CA GLY A 87 0.33 -5.87 -15.76
C GLY A 87 0.34 -6.09 -14.25
N PHE A 88 -0.53 -6.96 -13.70
CA PHE A 88 -0.40 -7.35 -12.29
C PHE A 88 0.76 -8.36 -12.12
N PRO A 89 1.82 -8.03 -11.35
CA PRO A 89 3.08 -8.78 -11.36
C PRO A 89 3.03 -10.14 -10.63
N LEU A 90 1.97 -10.39 -9.87
CA LEU A 90 1.82 -11.53 -8.95
C LEU A 90 0.59 -12.40 -9.25
N ASN A 91 0.15 -12.46 -10.52
CA ASN A 91 -1.00 -13.27 -10.95
C ASN A 91 -0.90 -14.77 -10.60
N ALA A 92 0.32 -15.30 -10.43
CA ALA A 92 0.51 -16.69 -10.01
C ALA A 92 0.25 -16.94 -8.51
N MET A 93 0.22 -15.88 -7.68
CA MET A 93 0.05 -15.98 -6.23
C MET A 93 -1.32 -15.48 -5.76
N TYR A 94 -1.95 -14.58 -6.52
CA TYR A 94 -3.23 -13.99 -6.15
C TYR A 94 -4.36 -14.53 -7.02
N ALA A 95 -5.48 -14.85 -6.38
CA ALA A 95 -6.70 -15.26 -7.06
C ALA A 95 -7.36 -14.05 -7.72
N LYS A 96 -7.70 -14.18 -9.00
CA LYS A 96 -8.56 -13.20 -9.67
C LYS A 96 -9.95 -13.17 -9.01
N PRO A 97 -10.67 -12.04 -9.03
CA PRO A 97 -12.06 -11.98 -8.60
C PRO A 97 -12.92 -13.01 -9.34
N ALA A 98 -13.81 -13.69 -8.63
CA ALA A 98 -14.71 -14.70 -9.18
C ALA A 98 -15.91 -14.09 -9.90
N ASN A 99 -16.34 -12.89 -9.50
CA ASN A 99 -17.48 -12.18 -10.07
C ASN A 99 -17.30 -10.66 -9.99
N LYS A 100 -18.19 -9.92 -10.68
CA LYS A 100 -18.14 -8.46 -10.77
C LYS A 100 -18.26 -7.76 -9.40
N GLN A 101 -19.06 -8.29 -8.49
CA GLN A 101 -19.21 -7.73 -7.15
C GLN A 101 -17.91 -7.83 -6.34
N GLU A 102 -17.23 -8.97 -6.43
CA GLU A 102 -15.94 -9.19 -5.80
C GLU A 102 -14.85 -8.31 -6.44
N GLU A 103 -14.90 -8.12 -7.76
CA GLU A 103 -14.00 -7.21 -8.48
C GLU A 103 -14.13 -5.78 -7.96
N GLU A 104 -15.35 -5.25 -7.90
CA GLU A 104 -15.64 -3.91 -7.39
C GLU A 104 -15.17 -3.76 -5.93
N THR A 105 -15.41 -4.78 -5.11
CA THR A 105 -14.97 -4.81 -3.70
C THR A 105 -13.44 -4.80 -3.60
N MET A 106 -12.76 -5.61 -4.42
CA MET A 106 -11.29 -5.69 -4.45
C MET A 106 -10.67 -4.37 -4.87
N ARG A 107 -11.18 -3.74 -5.93
CA ARG A 107 -10.71 -2.42 -6.39
C ARG A 107 -10.91 -1.35 -5.32
N ALA A 108 -12.10 -1.31 -4.71
CA ALA A 108 -12.40 -0.35 -3.64
C ALA A 108 -11.50 -0.57 -2.41
N TYR A 109 -11.25 -1.82 -2.02
CA TYR A 109 -10.36 -2.13 -0.91
C TYR A 109 -8.91 -1.72 -1.19
N LEU A 110 -8.37 -2.07 -2.36
CA LEU A 110 -7.01 -1.69 -2.76
C LEU A 110 -6.86 -0.18 -2.91
N GLN A 111 -7.88 0.54 -3.40
CA GLN A 111 -7.88 1.99 -3.45
C GLN A 111 -7.84 2.60 -2.03
N GLN A 112 -8.67 2.10 -1.12
CA GLN A 112 -8.71 2.54 0.27
C GLN A 112 -7.35 2.33 0.96
N ILE A 113 -6.71 1.16 0.75
CA ILE A 113 -5.35 0.89 1.23
C ILE A 113 -4.35 1.91 0.66
N ARG A 114 -4.37 2.18 -0.65
CA ARG A 114 -3.42 3.11 -1.27
C ARG A 114 -3.55 4.53 -0.73
N GLN A 115 -4.78 5.02 -0.57
CA GLN A 115 -5.03 6.37 -0.04
C GLN A 115 -4.54 6.51 1.40
N GLU A 116 -4.91 5.56 2.27
CA GLU A 116 -4.52 5.59 3.68
C GLU A 116 -3.01 5.39 3.85
N THR A 117 -2.41 4.46 3.10
CA THR A 117 -0.96 4.24 3.11
C THR A 117 -0.23 5.49 2.65
N GLY A 118 -0.72 6.17 1.61
CA GLY A 118 -0.10 7.37 1.08
C GLY A 118 -0.09 8.53 2.07
N LEU A 119 -1.22 8.76 2.74
CA LEU A 119 -1.35 9.76 3.79
C LEU A 119 -0.37 9.48 4.95
N ARG A 120 -0.40 8.27 5.51
CA ARG A 120 0.48 7.91 6.63
C ARG A 120 1.95 7.89 6.26
N LEU A 121 2.28 7.57 5.01
CA LEU A 121 3.66 7.59 4.53
C LEU A 121 4.22 9.02 4.49
N CYS A 122 3.42 10.02 4.10
CA CYS A 122 3.83 11.42 4.16
C CYS A 122 4.24 11.84 5.58
N ASP A 123 3.52 11.41 6.60
CA ASP A 123 3.86 11.70 8.01
C ASP A 123 5.16 11.06 8.47
N ARG A 124 5.60 9.97 7.83
CA ARG A 124 6.86 9.28 8.15
C ARG A 124 8.03 9.79 7.32
N VAL A 125 7.78 10.20 6.08
CA VAL A 125 8.81 10.60 5.11
C VAL A 125 9.25 12.04 5.33
N PHE A 126 8.33 12.96 5.59
CA PHE A 126 8.66 14.39 5.73
C PHE A 126 9.02 14.72 7.17
N ASP A 127 10.10 15.48 7.32
CA ASP A 127 10.53 15.98 8.62
C ASP A 127 9.60 17.12 9.08
N PRO A 128 9.01 17.05 10.29
CA PRO A 128 8.04 18.05 10.75
C PRO A 128 8.61 19.46 10.94
N GLN A 129 9.93 19.61 11.10
CA GLN A 129 10.58 20.91 11.32
C GLN A 129 11.02 21.54 10.00
N THR A 130 11.50 20.73 9.06
CA THR A 130 12.13 21.21 7.82
C THR A 130 11.27 21.04 6.59
N ASP A 131 10.17 20.29 6.67
CA ASP A 131 9.27 19.94 5.57
C ASP A 131 9.96 19.22 4.39
N LYS A 132 11.17 18.71 4.62
CA LYS A 132 11.98 18.03 3.61
C LYS A 132 11.82 16.52 3.71
N PRO A 133 11.91 15.79 2.59
CA PRO A 133 11.88 14.33 2.61
C PRO A 133 13.15 13.78 3.27
N SER A 134 12.95 12.87 4.21
CA SER A 134 14.02 12.24 4.98
C SER A 134 14.85 11.29 4.11
N LYS A 135 16.17 11.50 4.08
CA LYS A 135 17.11 10.62 3.37
C LYS A 135 17.02 9.16 3.81
N TRP A 136 16.56 8.90 5.04
CA TRP A 136 16.37 7.55 5.60
C TRP A 136 15.13 6.83 5.08
N TRP A 137 14.30 7.51 4.28
CA TRP A 137 13.21 6.93 3.51
C TRP A 137 13.52 6.99 2.01
N VAL A 138 14.05 8.12 1.54
CA VAL A 138 14.48 8.28 0.14
C VAL A 138 15.66 7.36 -0.22
N CYS A 139 16.40 6.77 0.70
CA CYS A 139 17.41 5.77 0.30
C CYS A 139 16.79 4.48 -0.28
N PHE A 140 15.52 4.20 0.02
CA PHE A 140 14.76 3.06 -0.51
C PHE A 140 14.07 3.39 -1.85
N VAL A 141 14.34 4.57 -2.38
CA VAL A 141 13.86 5.06 -3.67
C VAL A 141 14.31 4.22 -4.84
N LYS A 142 15.39 3.46 -4.67
CA LYS A 142 15.86 2.48 -5.63
C LYS A 142 15.63 1.10 -5.05
N LYS A 143 14.50 0.89 -4.34
CA LYS A 143 14.00 -0.40 -3.80
C LYS A 143 12.47 -0.82 -4.10
N GLN A 144 12.19 -1.95 -4.83
CA GLN A 144 11.07 -2.89 -5.10
C GLN A 144 11.15 -4.17 -4.26
N PHE A 145 10.09 -4.47 -3.56
CA PHE A 145 9.85 -5.78 -2.97
C PHE A 145 9.77 -6.91 -4.04
N MET A 146 10.44 -8.04 -3.81
CA MET A 146 10.44 -9.25 -4.68
C MET A 146 10.86 -9.03 -6.16
N ASN A 147 11.56 -7.93 -6.48
CA ASN A 147 11.83 -7.51 -7.87
C ASN A 147 10.55 -7.35 -8.72
N LYS A 148 9.43 -6.98 -8.08
CA LYS A 148 8.14 -6.76 -8.71
C LYS A 148 7.70 -5.32 -8.54
N SER A 149 7.15 -4.74 -9.59
CA SER A 149 6.62 -3.37 -9.60
C SER A 149 5.15 -3.39 -9.96
N LEU A 150 4.36 -2.56 -9.28
CA LEU A 150 2.98 -2.26 -9.68
C LEU A 150 2.95 -1.22 -10.81
N SER A 151 4.00 -0.42 -10.95
CA SER A 151 4.24 0.48 -12.08
C SER A 151 4.80 -0.32 -13.25
N ALA A 152 4.43 0.03 -14.48
CA ALA A 152 5.07 -0.50 -15.67
C ALA A 152 6.59 -0.20 -15.67
N PRO A 153 7.43 -1.06 -16.29
CA PRO A 153 8.85 -0.78 -16.43
C PRO A 153 9.09 0.58 -17.09
N GLY A 154 9.79 1.50 -16.42
CA GLY A 154 10.20 2.79 -16.98
C GLY A 154 9.36 4.01 -16.58
N GLN A 155 8.40 3.87 -15.65
CA GLN A 155 7.78 5.01 -14.93
C GLN A 155 8.48 5.30 -13.60
#